data_AF-A0AAD6P591-F1
#
_entry.id   AF-A0AAD6P591-F1
#
_cell.length_a   1.000
_cell.length_b   1.000
_cell.length_c   1.000
_cell.angle_alpha   90.00
_cell.angle_beta   90.00
_cell.angle_gamma   90.00
#
_symmetry.space_group_name_H-M   'P 1'
#
loop_
_entity.id
_entity.type
_entity.pdbx_description
1 polymer ?
#
loop_
_entity_poly.entity_id
_entity_poly.type
_entity_poly.pdbx_seq_one_letter_code
_entity_poly.pdbx_strand_id
1 'polypeptide(L)'
;MPVVQKLYDACKESFSATGPVSEEALEKVHAILDQMKPSNVGLEQEAQLARQWKGSINGTNGRKGRNGSLQYPPTIKYLHLHECDRFSVSDYYHQKC
;
A
#
# COMPACT_ATOMS: atom_id res chain seq x y z
N MET A 1 14.52 10.95 -12.52
CA MET A 1 14.28 9.53 -12.16
C MET A 1 12.88 9.37 -11.62
N PRO A 2 12.14 8.32 -12.03
CA PRO A 2 10.84 7.96 -11.44
C PRO A 2 10.95 7.74 -9.93
N VAL A 3 9.91 8.08 -9.16
CA VAL A 3 9.89 7.91 -7.70
C VAL A 3 10.05 6.43 -7.31
N VAL A 4 9.42 5.53 -8.07
CA VAL A 4 9.53 4.07 -7.89
C VAL A 4 10.98 3.59 -8.03
N GLN A 5 11.74 4.17 -8.98
CA GLN A 5 13.15 3.83 -9.14
C GLN A 5 13.98 4.29 -7.94
N LYS A 6 13.75 5.51 -7.45
CA LYS A 6 14.43 6.01 -6.23
C LYS A 6 14.13 5.15 -5.02
N LEU A 7 12.88 4.69 -4.88
CA LEU A 7 12.48 3.77 -3.81
C LEU A 7 13.23 2.44 -3.94
N TYR A 8 13.29 1.87 -5.14
CA TYR A 8 14.06 0.65 -5.38
C TYR A 8 15.53 0.81 -5.02
N ASP A 9 16.18 1.89 -5.46
CA ASP A 9 17.60 2.14 -5.21
C ASP A 9 17.87 2.31 -3.70
N ALA A 10 17.03 3.08 -3.01
CA ALA A 10 17.12 3.27 -1.56
C ALA A 10 16.90 1.95 -0.80
N CYS A 11 15.85 1.18 -1.14
CA CYS A 11 15.62 -0.13 -0.54
C CYS A 11 16.80 -1.07 -0.79
N LYS A 12 17.35 -1.07 -2.01
CA LYS A 12 18.50 -1.90 -2.36
C LYS A 12 19.70 -1.53 -1.51
N GLU A 13 20.02 -0.25 -1.34
CA GLU A 13 21.13 0.18 -0.49
C GLU A 13 20.88 -0.15 1.00
N SER A 14 19.68 0.11 1.50
CA SER A 14 19.31 -0.08 2.91
C SER A 14 19.23 -1.55 3.33
N PHE A 15 18.68 -2.42 2.47
CA PHE A 15 18.40 -3.82 2.78
C PHE A 15 19.43 -4.78 2.15
N SER A 16 20.48 -4.27 1.50
CA SER A 16 21.52 -5.15 0.92
C SER A 16 22.47 -5.74 1.95
N ALA A 17 22.68 -5.10 3.09
CA ALA A 17 23.61 -5.55 4.10
C ALA A 17 23.06 -6.76 4.87
N THR A 18 23.92 -7.71 5.23
CA THR A 18 23.57 -8.89 6.03
C THR A 18 23.37 -8.57 7.52
N GLY A 19 23.49 -7.30 7.91
CA GLY A 19 23.36 -6.81 9.29
C GLY A 19 22.01 -6.14 9.56
N PRO A 20 21.78 -5.68 10.80
CA PRO A 20 20.58 -4.90 11.12
C PRO A 20 20.54 -3.62 10.26
N VAL A 21 19.34 -3.27 9.81
CA VAL A 21 19.12 -2.04 9.04
C VAL A 21 19.31 -0.84 9.97
N SER A 22 20.08 0.16 9.54
CA SER A 22 20.28 1.37 10.33
C SER A 22 19.05 2.27 10.31
N GLU A 23 18.86 3.04 11.38
CA GLU A 23 17.75 4.01 11.49
C GLU A 23 17.81 5.06 10.37
N GLU A 24 19.00 5.56 10.05
CA GLU A 24 19.22 6.49 8.93
C GLU A 24 18.79 5.90 7.57
N ALA A 25 19.00 4.59 7.38
CA ALA A 25 18.62 3.89 6.15
C ALA A 25 17.10 3.71 6.05
N LEU A 26 16.42 3.49 7.18
CA LEU A 26 14.96 3.44 7.26
C LEU A 26 14.34 4.82 7.03
N GLU A 27 14.89 5.87 7.63
CA GLU A 27 14.38 7.23 7.50
C GLU A 27 14.46 7.74 6.05
N LYS A 28 15.53 7.36 5.32
CA LYS A 28 15.63 7.62 3.87
C LYS A 28 14.53 6.93 3.06
N VAL A 29 14.24 5.66 3.34
CA VAL A 29 13.16 4.93 2.66
C VAL A 29 11.81 5.56 3.00
N HIS A 30 11.59 5.92 4.27
CA HIS A 30 10.37 6.59 4.74
C HIS A 30 10.12 7.91 4.00
N ALA A 31 11.13 8.78 3.91
CA ALA A 31 11.00 10.07 3.23
C ALA A 31 10.65 9.95 1.74
N ILE A 32 11.02 8.85 1.08
CA ILE A 32 10.64 8.56 -0.32
C ILE A 32 9.21 8.03 -0.38
N LEU A 33 8.83 7.15 0.55
CA LEU A 33 7.46 6.63 0.66
C LEU A 33 6.45 7.75 0.93
N ASP A 34 6.78 8.75 1.74
CA ASP A 34 5.93 9.93 2.01
C ASP A 34 5.62 10.76 0.75
N GLN A 35 6.52 10.72 -0.24
CA GLN A 35 6.36 11.44 -1.50
C GLN A 35 5.61 10.63 -2.55
N MET A 36 5.39 9.34 -2.32
CA MET A 36 4.68 8.49 -3.27
C MET A 36 3.22 8.87 -3.38
N LYS A 37 2.73 8.90 -4.61
CA LYS A 37 1.34 9.14 -4.97
C LYS A 37 0.80 7.91 -5.71
N PRO A 38 -0.53 7.70 -5.69
CA PRO A 38 -1.16 6.61 -6.44
C PRO A 38 -0.78 6.62 -7.93
N SER A 39 -0.65 7.82 -8.53
CA SER A 39 -0.20 7.98 -9.91
C SER A 39 1.22 7.48 -10.20
N ASN A 40 2.10 7.36 -9.20
CA ASN A 40 3.44 6.81 -9.38
C ASN A 40 3.43 5.29 -9.65
N VAL A 41 2.35 4.60 -9.25
CA VAL A 41 2.15 3.15 -9.41
C VAL A 41 0.92 2.82 -10.26
N GLY A 42 0.34 3.81 -10.94
CA GLY A 42 -0.80 3.62 -11.84
C GLY A 42 -2.16 3.42 -11.15
N LEU A 43 -2.28 3.73 -9.86
CA LEU A 43 -3.49 3.53 -9.04
C LEU A 43 -4.33 4.80 -8.83
N GLU A 44 -4.17 5.82 -9.68
CA GLU A 44 -4.86 7.10 -9.50
C GLU A 44 -6.39 6.96 -9.56
N GLN A 45 -6.92 6.12 -10.44
CA GLN A 45 -8.36 5.90 -10.59
C GLN A 45 -8.92 5.13 -9.39
N GLU A 46 -8.24 4.07 -8.95
CA GLU A 46 -8.58 3.28 -7.78
C GLU A 46 -8.54 4.13 -6.50
N ALA A 47 -7.55 5.01 -6.37
CA ALA A 47 -7.45 5.93 -5.24
C ALA A 47 -8.59 6.95 -5.22
N GLN A 48 -9.02 7.45 -6.39
CA GLN A 48 -10.20 8.33 -6.47
C GLN A 48 -11.48 7.58 -6.07
N LEU A 49 -11.66 6.34 -6.55
CA LEU A 49 -12.79 5.49 -6.18
C LEU A 49 -12.80 5.16 -4.67
N ALA A 50 -11.62 4.89 -4.09
CA ALA A 50 -11.46 4.60 -2.67
C ALA A 50 -11.79 5.82 -1.79
N ARG A 51 -11.38 7.04 -2.18
CA ARG A 51 -11.72 8.28 -1.46
C ARG A 51 -13.21 8.58 -1.43
N GLN A 52 -13.95 8.17 -2.47
CA GLN A 52 -15.41 8.32 -2.52
C GLN A 52 -16.14 7.32 -1.62
N TRP A 53 -15.45 6.34 -1.04
CA TRP A 53 -16.07 5.35 -0.18
C TRP A 53 -16.45 5.94 1.19
N LYS A 54 -17.73 6.27 1.35
CA LYS A 54 -18.39 6.49 2.65
C LYS A 54 -18.84 5.16 3.28
N GLY A 55 -17.97 4.17 3.33
CA GLY A 55 -18.27 2.93 4.05
C GLY A 55 -18.48 3.26 5.52
N SER A 56 -19.58 2.79 6.12
CA SER A 56 -19.76 2.90 7.56
C SER A 56 -18.66 2.09 8.23
N ILE A 57 -17.55 2.75 8.58
CA ILE A 57 -16.42 2.16 9.32
C ILE A 57 -16.88 1.72 10.72
N ASN A 58 -18.06 2.17 11.15
CA ASN A 58 -18.77 1.71 12.36
C ASN A 58 -19.58 0.43 12.11
N GLY A 59 -19.05 -0.50 11.32
CA GLY A 59 -19.60 -1.84 11.17
C GLY A 59 -19.22 -2.68 12.38
N THR A 60 -20.05 -2.65 13.43
CA THR A 60 -19.92 -3.50 14.61
C THR A 60 -19.58 -4.93 14.22
N ASN A 61 -18.43 -5.45 14.69
CA ASN A 61 -18.02 -6.84 14.71
C ASN A 61 -19.06 -7.81 14.13
N GLY A 62 -19.01 -8.07 12.82
CA GLY A 62 -19.71 -9.18 12.15
C GLY A 62 -21.22 -9.31 12.38
N ARG A 63 -21.94 -8.28 12.85
CA ARG A 63 -23.39 -8.39 13.06
C ARG A 63 -24.14 -7.90 11.82
N LYS A 64 -24.52 -8.89 11.01
CA LYS A 64 -25.60 -8.87 10.01
C LYS A 64 -26.61 -7.75 10.33
N GLY A 65 -26.54 -6.66 9.58
CA GLY A 65 -27.54 -5.59 9.66
C GLY A 65 -28.92 -6.18 9.41
N ARG A 66 -29.91 -5.76 10.21
CA ARG A 66 -31.31 -6.25 10.16
C ARG A 66 -32.02 -6.05 8.81
N ASN A 67 -31.39 -5.41 7.82
CA ASN A 67 -31.87 -5.25 6.45
C ASN A 67 -30.84 -5.78 5.44
N GLY A 68 -30.81 -7.09 5.21
CA GLY A 68 -30.48 -7.80 3.95
C GLY A 68 -29.21 -7.52 3.14
N SER A 69 -28.52 -6.40 3.32
CA SER A 69 -27.30 -6.06 2.60
C SER A 69 -26.12 -6.70 3.32
N LEU A 70 -25.58 -7.75 2.71
CA LEU A 70 -24.30 -8.35 3.07
C LEU A 70 -23.21 -7.30 2.81
N GLN A 71 -22.96 -6.44 3.80
CA GLN A 71 -21.80 -5.54 3.79
C GLN A 71 -20.55 -6.35 4.11
N TYR A 72 -20.11 -7.18 3.17
CA TYR A 72 -18.77 -7.74 3.22
C TYR A 72 -17.76 -6.62 2.92
N PRO A 73 -16.59 -6.63 3.57
CA PRO A 73 -15.51 -5.77 3.15
C PRO A 73 -15.18 -6.06 1.67
N PRO A 74 -14.95 -5.03 0.84
CA PRO A 74 -14.53 -5.19 -0.54
C PRO A 74 -13.26 -6.04 -0.66
N THR A 75 -13.11 -6.76 -1.77
CA THR A 75 -11.95 -7.61 -2.05
C THR A 75 -10.65 -6.79 -2.01
N ILE A 76 -9.65 -7.30 -1.31
CA ILE A 76 -8.29 -6.71 -1.30
C ILE A 76 -7.57 -7.17 -2.56
N LYS A 77 -7.04 -6.21 -3.32
CA LYS A 77 -6.14 -6.44 -4.44
C LYS A 77 -4.71 -6.09 -4.04
N TYR A 78 -3.77 -6.87 -4.55
CA TYR A 78 -2.34 -6.67 -4.35
C TYR A 78 -1.70 -6.23 -5.66
N LEU A 79 -0.89 -5.17 -5.59
CA LEU A 79 -0.03 -4.75 -6.67
C LEU A 79 1.41 -5.08 -6.28
N HIS A 80 2.00 -5.99 -7.04
CA HIS A 80 3.36 -6.42 -6.84
C HIS A 80 4.32 -5.50 -7.59
N LEU A 81 5.10 -4.67 -6.88
CA LEU A 81 6.05 -3.74 -7.48
C LEU A 81 7.43 -4.36 -7.64
N HIS A 82 7.93 -5.03 -6.61
CA HIS A 82 9.23 -5.69 -6.62
C HIS A 82 9.32 -6.79 -5.56
N GLU A 83 10.08 -7.85 -5.85
CA GLU A 83 10.44 -8.90 -4.90
C GLU A 83 11.84 -9.42 -5.19
N CYS A 84 12.59 -9.64 -4.11
CA CYS A 84 13.87 -10.33 -4.09
C CYS A 84 14.08 -10.94 -2.70
N ASP A 85 15.16 -11.69 -2.51
CA ASP A 85 15.47 -12.39 -1.25
C ASP A 85 15.59 -11.48 -0.01
N ARG A 86 15.83 -10.17 -0.23
CA ARG A 86 16.10 -9.21 0.84
C ARG A 86 14.93 -8.31 1.17
N PHE A 87 14.11 -7.96 0.17
CA PHE A 87 12.97 -7.09 0.36
C PHE A 87 11.92 -7.27 -0.74
N SER A 88 10.68 -6.98 -0.39
CA SER A 88 9.55 -6.88 -1.30
C SER A 88 8.87 -5.52 -1.15
N VAL A 89 8.43 -4.95 -2.26
CA VAL A 89 7.62 -3.74 -2.29
C VAL A 89 6.29 -4.08 -2.96
N SER A 90 5.21 -3.88 -2.23
CA SER A 90 3.86 -4.17 -2.70
C SER A 90 2.88 -3.14 -2.15
N ASP A 91 1.90 -2.77 -2.95
CA ASP A 91 0.75 -1.97 -2.52
C ASP A 91 -0.48 -2.89 -2.39
N TYR A 92 -1.42 -2.51 -1.53
CA TYR A 92 -2.72 -3.18 -1.46
C TYR A 92 -3.83 -2.15 -1.36
N TYR A 93 -4.93 -2.42 -2.05
CA TYR A 93 -6.11 -1.56 -2.02
C TYR A 93 -7.39 -2.39 -2.04
N HIS A 94 -8.46 -1.83 -1.49
CA HIS A 94 -9.78 -2.42 -1.57
C HIS A 94 -10.42 -2.08 -2.92
N GLN A 95 -10.71 -3.09 -3.73
CA GLN A 95 -11.41 -2.91 -5.00
C GLN A 95 -12.90 -2.71 -4.73
N LYS A 96 -13.44 -1.59 -5.22
CA LYS A 96 -14.87 -1.37 -5.29
C LYS A 96 -15.49 -2.37 -6.29
N CYS A 97 -16.43 -3.19 -5.83
CA CYS A 97 -17.32 -3.98 -6.68
C CYS A 97 -18.36 -3.08 -7.36
#